data_AF-A0A7V9AQV2-F1
#
_entry.id   AF-A0A7V9AQV2-F1
#
_cell.length_a   1.000
_cell.length_b   1.000
_cell.length_c   1.000
_cell.angle_alpha   90.00
_cell.angle_beta   90.00
_cell.angle_gamma   90.00
#
_symmetry.space_group_name_H-M   'P 1'
#
loop_
_entity.id
_entity.type
_entity.pdbx_description
1 polymer ?
#
loop_
_entity_poly.entity_id
_entity_poly.type
_entity_poly.pdbx_seq_one_letter_code
_entity_poly.pdbx_strand_id
1 'polypeptide(L)' 'MKFSDAHHHHPFPQAGRLLIIDDDDVLLSALPWPIKRRMPHVNVDTADTPEEALRHVYSHDYDV' A
#
# COMPACT_ATOMS: atom_id res chain seq x y z
N MET A 1 27.41 11.14 10.15
CA MET A 1 26.00 11.47 10.39
C MET A 1 25.30 10.19 10.78
N LYS A 2 24.68 10.14 11.97
CA LYS A 2 24.00 8.95 12.47
C LYS A 2 22.69 8.79 11.69
N PHE A 3 22.55 7.70 10.95
CA PHE A 3 21.24 7.24 10.49
C PHE A 3 20.54 6.72 11.74
N SER A 4 19.65 7.54 12.30
CA SER A 4 18.80 7.09 13.39
C SER A 4 17.70 6.22 12.77
N ASP A 5 17.85 4.91 12.93
CA ASP A 5 16.72 3.96 12.85
C ASP A 5 15.73 4.32 13.96
N ALA A 6 14.83 5.25 13.64
CA ALA A 6 13.66 5.51 14.46
C ALA A 6 12.57 4.54 14.02
N HIS A 7 12.58 3.34 14.60
CA HIS A 7 11.37 2.52 14.66
C HIS A 7 10.29 3.34 15.35
N HIS A 8 9.43 3.99 14.57
CA HIS A 8 8.27 4.72 15.07
C HIS A 8 7.34 3.72 15.74
N HIS A 9 7.38 3.66 17.07
CA HIS A 9 6.44 2.88 17.86
C HIS A 9 5.10 3.61 17.85
N HIS A 10 4.25 3.29 16.88
CA HIS A 10 2.89 3.81 16.82
C HIS A 10 2.02 3.10 17.88
N PRO A 11 1.33 3.85 18.77
CA PRO A 11 0.52 3.28 19.85
C PRO A 11 -0.80 2.64 19.38
N PHE A 12 -1.06 2.68 18.07
CA PHE A 12 -2.12 1.96 17.38
C PHE A 12 -1.45 1.10 16.29
N PRO A 13 -1.97 -0.09 15.93
CA PRO A 13 -1.49 -0.77 14.74
C PRO A 13 -1.64 0.21 13.58
N GLN A 14 -0.51 0.66 13.03
CA GLN A 14 -0.54 1.48 11.83
C GLN A 14 -1.35 0.70 10.80
N ALA A 15 -2.43 1.31 10.31
CA ALA A 15 -3.24 0.73 9.25
C ALA A 15 -2.33 0.63 8.02
N GLY A 16 -1.71 -0.53 7.83
CA GLY A 16 -0.69 -0.72 6.81
C GLY A 16 -1.24 -0.37 5.42
N ARG A 17 -0.37 0.04 4.51
CA ARG A 17 -0.79 0.42 3.16
C ARG A 17 -0.12 -0.46 2.11
N LEU A 18 -0.94 -1.03 1.22
CA LEU A 18 -0.55 -1.90 0.12
C LEU A 18 -0.85 -1.21 -1.21
N LEU A 19 0.13 -1.18 -2.13
CA LEU A 19 -0.08 -0.77 -3.51
C LEU A 19 -0.02 -1.99 -4.43
N ILE A 20 -1.09 -2.28 -5.16
CA ILE A 20 -1.09 -3.32 -6.18
C ILE A 20 -0.86 -2.67 -7.55
N ILE A 21 0.20 -3.07 -8.23
CA ILE A 21 0.55 -2.58 -9.57
C ILE A 21 0.53 -3.76 -10.52
N ASP A 22 -0.35 -3.71 -11.51
CA ASP A 22 -0.50 -4.77 -12.51
C ASP A 22 -1.18 -4.16 -13.75
N ASP A 23 -0.90 -4.67 -14.95
CA ASP A 23 -1.55 -4.21 -16.18
C ASP A 23 -2.86 -4.96 -16.50
N ASP A 24 -3.24 -5.95 -15.68
CA ASP A 24 -4.48 -6.70 -15.79
C ASP A 24 -5.62 -6.10 -14.94
N ASP A 25 -6.63 -5.53 -15.61
CA ASP A 25 -7.84 -4.95 -14.99
C ASP A 25 -8.63 -5.94 -14.13
N VAL A 26 -8.65 -7.23 -14.50
CA VAL A 26 -9.38 -8.27 -13.77
C VAL A 26 -8.68 -8.54 -12.44
N LEU A 27 -7.35 -8.57 -12.42
CA LEU A 27 -6.59 -8.69 -11.17
C LEU A 27 -6.79 -7.47 -10.27
N LEU A 28 -6.63 -6.26 -10.80
CA LEU A 28 -6.78 -5.03 -10.03
C LEU A 28 -8.17 -4.87 -9.43
N SER A 29 -9.22 -5.32 -10.13
CA SER A 29 -10.59 -5.29 -9.60
C SER A 29 -10.89 -6.43 -8.62
N ALA A 30 -10.30 -7.61 -8.80
CA ALA A 30 -10.61 -8.79 -7.99
C ALA A 30 -9.84 -8.84 -6.66
N LEU A 31 -8.59 -8.38 -6.61
CA LEU A 31 -7.70 -8.53 -5.45
C LEU A 31 -8.05 -7.66 -4.22
N PRO A 32 -8.53 -6.41 -4.34
CA PRO A 32 -8.77 -5.56 -3.18
C PRO A 32 -9.80 -6.13 -2.19
N TRP A 33 -10.86 -6.76 -2.68
CA TRP A 33 -11.93 -7.30 -1.83
C TRP A 33 -11.48 -8.44 -0.91
N PRO A 34 -10.85 -9.53 -1.38
CA PRO A 34 -10.40 -10.62 -0.52
C PRO A 34 -9.31 -10.19 0.48
N ILE A 35 -8.52 -9.16 0.14
CA ILE A 35 -7.53 -8.56 1.04
C ILE A 35 -8.22 -7.80 2.15
N LYS A 36 -9.12 -6.85 1.83
CA LYS A 36 -9.89 -6.08 2.84
C LYS A 36 -10.71 -6.97 3.77
N ARG A 37 -11.22 -8.10 3.27
CA ARG A 37 -11.92 -9.09 4.10
C ARG A 37 -11.05 -9.77 5.16
N ARG A 38 -9.76 -9.98 4.87
CA ARG A 38 -8.82 -10.68 5.78
C ARG A 38 -8.03 -9.70 6.63
N MET A 39 -7.75 -8.52 6.09
CA MET A 39 -6.93 -7.48 6.68
C MET A 39 -7.69 -6.15 6.64
N PRO A 40 -8.75 -5.99 7.46
CA PRO A 40 -9.64 -4.82 7.39
C PRO A 40 -8.96 -3.50 7.78
N HIS A 41 -7.78 -3.57 8.39
CA HIS A 41 -6.96 -2.42 8.75
C HIS A 41 -5.95 -2.05 7.65
N VAL A 42 -5.85 -2.80 6.56
CA VAL A 42 -4.96 -2.46 5.44
C VAL A 42 -5.70 -1.60 4.42
N ASN A 43 -5.11 -0.44 4.11
CA ASN A 43 -5.53 0.38 2.98
C ASN A 43 -4.93 -0.21 1.71
N VAL A 44 -5.76 -0.46 0.70
CA VAL A 44 -5.35 -1.03 -0.59
C VAL A 44 -5.61 -0.01 -1.68
N ASP A 45 -4.54 0.41 -2.34
CA ASP A 45 -4.58 1.21 -3.56
C ASP A 45 -4.17 0.34 -4.76
N THR A 46 -4.55 0.77 -5.97
CA THR A 46 -4.26 0.07 -7.22
C THR A 46 -3.74 1.05 -8.26
N ALA A 47 -2.84 0.60 -9.13
CA ALA A 47 -2.36 1.37 -10.28
C ALA A 47 -2.21 0.44 -11.49
N ASP A 48 -2.74 0.85 -12.63
CA ASP A 48 -2.64 0.12 -13.91
C ASP A 48 -1.45 0.55 -14.78
N THR A 49 -0.79 1.64 -14.39
CA THR A 49 0.29 2.27 -15.14
C THR A 49 1.47 2.62 -14.22
N PRO A 50 2.71 2.58 -14.74
CA PRO A 50 3.89 3.00 -14.00
C PRO A 50 3.82 4.45 -13.50
N GLU A 51 3.24 5.36 -14.29
CA GLU A 51 3.10 6.77 -13.95
C GLU A 51 2.14 6.98 -12.78
N GLU A 52 1.07 6.19 -12.72
CA GLU A 52 0.15 6.19 -11.58
C GLU A 52 0.81 5.61 -10.33
N ALA A 53 1.46 4.46 -10.44
CA ALA A 53 2.18 3.86 -9.33
C ALA A 53 3.21 4.82 -8.73
N LEU A 54 3.95 5.54 -9.59
CA LEU A 54 4.92 6.52 -9.16
C LEU A 54 4.27 7.70 -8.43
N ARG A 55 3.13 8.21 -8.91
CA ARG A 55 2.34 9.23 -8.20
C ARG A 55 1.93 8.74 -6.81
N HIS A 56 1.50 7.49 -6.69
CA HIS A 56 1.11 6.88 -5.43
C HIS A 56 2.28 6.88 -4.44
N VAL A 57 3.43 6.33 -4.85
CA VAL A 57 4.63 6.24 -4.00
C VAL A 57 5.17 7.61 -3.57
N TYR A 58 5.03 8.65 -4.40
CA TYR A 58 5.40 10.00 -3.99
C TYR A 58 4.41 10.66 -3.01
N SER A 59 3.16 10.16 -2.97
CA SER A 59 2.09 10.76 -2.16
C SER A 59 1.86 10.02 -0.83
N HIS A 60 2.22 8.75 -0.75
CA HIS A 60 2.00 7.89 0.41
C HIS A 60 3.17 6.92 0.61
N ASP A 61 3.48 6.63 1.87
CA ASP A 61 4.32 5.50 2.22
C ASP A 61 3.50 4.20 2.12
N TYR A 62 4.08 3.19 1.50
CA TYR A 62 3.53 1.84 1.37
C TYR A 62 4.44 0.86 2.11
N ASP A 63 3.84 -0.08 2.84
CA ASP A 63 4.56 -1.14 3.54
C ASP A 63 4.89 -2.31 2.61
N VAL A 64 4.05 -2.52 1.59
CA VAL A 64 4.09 -3.62 0.62
C VAL A 64 3.63 -3.12 -0.74
#